data_AF-A0A0M0KXB3-F1
#
_entry.id   AF-A0A0M0KXB3-F1
#
_cell.length_a   1.000
_cell.length_b   1.000
_cell.length_c   1.000
_cell.angle_alpha   90.00
_cell.angle_beta   90.00
_cell.angle_gamma   90.00
#
_symmetry.space_group_name_H-M   'P 1'
#
loop_
_entity.id
_entity.type
_entity.pdbx_description
1 polymer ?
#
loop_
_entity_poly.entity_id
_entity_poly.type
_entity_poly.pdbx_seq_one_letter_code
_entity_poly.pdbx_strand_id
1 'polypeptide(L)'
;MKPVDGGYASSKEVGLPEPSGITKRSKTGKEVMERMQNEIPPKISTTRDGEIEFMASDNKWYPIDQVEMARLTGAVSWWKSTGRYYGAKSPEVREWMLDFNKYVLDHYRLNRSAGAKLDETYLSPNK
;
A
#
# COMPACT_ATOMS: atom_id res chain seq x y z
N MET A 1 5.86 29.75 -22.33
CA MET A 1 5.76 28.83 -21.18
C MET A 1 6.74 27.70 -21.45
N LYS A 2 7.86 27.62 -20.70
CA LYS A 2 8.88 26.60 -20.96
C LYS A 2 8.37 25.24 -20.48
N PRO A 3 8.65 24.14 -21.19
CA PRO A 3 8.38 22.80 -20.68
C PRO A 3 9.21 22.62 -19.40
N VAL A 4 8.56 22.20 -18.32
CA VAL A 4 9.26 21.75 -17.12
C VAL A 4 9.88 20.41 -17.44
N ASP A 5 11.20 20.31 -17.32
CA ASP A 5 11.98 19.07 -17.43
C ASP A 5 11.48 18.07 -16.38
N GLY A 6 10.47 17.28 -16.73
CA GLY A 6 9.83 16.31 -15.85
C GLY A 6 10.59 15.01 -15.80
N GLY A 7 11.79 15.02 -15.21
CA GLY A 7 12.49 13.79 -14.83
C GLY A 7 11.61 12.93 -13.93
N TYR A 8 11.50 11.65 -14.24
CA TYR A 8 10.75 10.68 -13.44
C TYR A 8 11.46 10.45 -12.10
N ALA A 9 10.72 10.47 -10.99
CA ALA A 9 11.26 10.36 -9.65
C ALA A 9 10.77 9.08 -8.94
N SER A 10 11.58 8.57 -8.02
CA SER A 10 11.22 7.54 -7.04
C SER A 10 10.46 8.14 -5.84
N SER A 11 9.79 7.30 -5.03
CA SER A 11 9.10 7.72 -3.79
C SER A 11 10.01 8.53 -2.86
N LYS A 12 11.27 8.09 -2.75
CA LYS A 12 12.31 8.71 -1.92
C LYS A 12 12.68 10.11 -2.41
N GLU A 13 12.79 10.30 -3.73
CA GLU A 13 13.14 11.60 -4.33
C GLU A 13 12.01 12.62 -4.21
N VAL A 14 10.75 12.16 -4.21
CA VAL A 14 9.60 13.05 -3.98
C VAL A 14 9.27 13.27 -2.51
N GLY A 15 10.06 12.69 -1.60
CA GLY A 15 9.89 12.84 -0.15
C GLY A 15 8.60 12.22 0.41
N LEU A 16 8.00 11.28 -0.32
CA LEU A 16 6.85 10.53 0.17
C LEU A 16 7.30 9.54 1.24
N PRO A 17 6.48 9.30 2.28
CA PRO A 17 6.76 8.22 3.21
C PRO A 17 6.83 6.91 2.43
N GLU A 18 7.92 6.17 2.58
CA GLU A 18 8.04 4.87 1.94
C GLU A 18 6.91 3.95 2.44
N PRO A 19 6.24 3.19 1.55
CA PRO A 19 5.29 2.17 1.95
C PRO A 19 5.90 1.17 2.95
N SER A 20 7.22 0.99 2.93
CA SER A 20 8.00 0.12 3.82
C SER A 20 7.88 0.47 5.31
N GLY A 21 7.46 1.69 5.66
CA GLY A 21 7.17 2.07 7.05
C GLY A 21 5.84 1.52 7.59
N ILE A 22 4.93 1.12 6.71
CA ILE A 22 3.63 0.58 7.08
C ILE A 22 3.71 -0.94 7.00
N THR A 23 3.85 -1.57 8.16
CA THR A 23 3.94 -3.03 8.29
C THR A 23 2.69 -3.57 8.98
N LYS A 24 2.49 -4.89 8.92
CA LYS A 24 1.43 -5.59 9.68
C LYS A 24 1.46 -5.33 11.20
N ARG A 25 2.60 -4.88 11.75
CA ARG A 25 2.77 -4.56 13.18
C ARG A 25 2.43 -3.11 13.53
N SER A 26 2.31 -2.24 12.52
CA SER A 26 1.92 -0.84 12.69
C SER A 26 0.47 -0.71 13.14
N LYS A 27 0.05 0.47 13.63
CA LYS A 27 -1.37 0.74 13.95
C LYS A 27 -2.27 0.46 12.75
N THR A 28 -1.96 1.04 11.58
CA THR A 28 -2.68 0.81 10.33
C THR A 28 -2.68 -0.68 9.96
N GLY A 29 -1.56 -1.38 10.12
CA GLY A 29 -1.48 -2.82 9.82
C GLY A 29 -2.40 -3.67 10.69
N LYS A 30 -2.51 -3.34 11.98
CA LYS A 30 -3.45 -4.01 12.90
C LYS A 30 -4.90 -3.74 12.50
N GLU A 31 -5.23 -2.50 12.14
CA GLU A 31 -6.58 -2.13 11.66
C GLU A 31 -6.94 -2.86 10.36
N VAL A 32 -5.98 -3.05 9.44
CA VAL A 32 -6.17 -3.88 8.24
C VAL A 32 -6.45 -5.34 8.61
N MET A 33 -5.68 -5.91 9.54
CA MET A 33 -5.87 -7.30 9.98
C MET A 33 -7.25 -7.49 10.62
N GLU A 34 -7.61 -6.61 11.55
CA GLU A 34 -8.90 -6.65 12.22
C GLU A 34 -10.05 -6.51 11.21
N ARG A 35 -9.95 -5.58 10.26
CA ARG A 35 -10.94 -5.46 9.18
C ARG A 35 -11.06 -6.77 8.39
N MET A 36 -9.95 -7.31 7.89
CA MET A 36 -9.94 -8.51 7.05
C MET A 36 -10.40 -9.78 7.79
N GLN A 37 -10.18 -9.85 9.10
CA GLN A 37 -10.69 -10.92 9.96
C GLN A 37 -12.23 -10.85 10.08
N ASN A 38 -12.80 -9.64 10.07
CA ASN A 38 -14.24 -9.39 10.18
C ASN A 38 -14.95 -9.27 8.82
N GLU A 39 -14.26 -9.45 7.68
CA GLU A 39 -14.87 -9.52 6.36
C GLU A 39 -15.76 -10.78 6.22
N ILE A 40 -16.73 -10.76 5.30
CA ILE A 40 -17.63 -11.89 5.03
C ILE A 40 -17.52 -12.26 3.53
N PRO A 41 -16.89 -13.40 3.17
CA PRO A 41 -16.19 -14.34 4.06
C PRO A 41 -14.90 -13.75 4.65
N PRO A 42 -14.42 -14.26 5.80
CA PRO A 42 -13.20 -13.77 6.43
C PRO A 42 -11.99 -14.05 5.54
N LYS A 43 -11.07 -13.10 5.49
CA LYS A 43 -9.80 -13.21 4.75
C LYS A 43 -8.60 -13.41 5.65
N ILE A 44 -8.81 -13.53 6.96
CA ILE A 44 -7.83 -13.99 7.94
C ILE A 44 -8.50 -15.08 8.74
N SER A 45 -7.77 -16.17 8.98
CA SER A 45 -8.25 -17.34 9.70
C SER A 45 -7.14 -17.88 10.61
N THR A 46 -7.54 -18.67 11.60
CA THR A 46 -6.63 -19.45 12.44
C THR A 46 -6.84 -20.92 12.12
N THR A 47 -5.75 -21.64 11.78
CA THR A 47 -5.79 -23.07 11.50
C THR A 47 -6.06 -23.86 12.80
N ARG A 48 -6.31 -25.17 12.67
CA ARG A 48 -6.51 -26.05 13.83
C ARG A 48 -5.29 -26.09 14.77
N ASP A 49 -4.10 -25.88 14.22
CA ASP A 49 -2.84 -25.90 14.96
C ASP A 49 -2.53 -24.54 15.62
N GLY A 50 -3.40 -23.54 15.45
CA GLY A 50 -3.23 -22.20 16.02
C GLY A 50 -2.44 -21.22 15.15
N GLU A 51 -2.09 -21.62 13.91
CA GLU A 51 -1.37 -20.77 12.98
C GLU A 51 -2.30 -19.77 12.29
N ILE A 52 -1.84 -18.53 12.11
CA ILE A 52 -2.63 -17.50 11.42
C ILE A 52 -2.32 -17.53 9.92
N GLU A 53 -3.36 -17.57 9.11
CA GLU A 53 -3.30 -17.50 7.65
C GLU A 53 -4.15 -16.35 7.10
N PHE A 54 -3.82 -15.88 5.91
CA PHE A 54 -4.57 -14.86 5.19
C PHE A 54 -4.82 -15.27 3.74
N MET A 55 -5.94 -14.82 3.18
CA MET A 55 -6.29 -15.04 1.79
C MET A 55 -5.66 -13.95 0.92
N ALA A 56 -4.75 -14.34 0.03
CA ALA A 56 -4.02 -13.46 -0.87
C ALA A 56 -4.81 -13.15 -2.15
N SER A 57 -4.26 -12.29 -3.02
CA SER A 57 -4.89 -11.84 -4.26
C SER A 57 -5.10 -12.94 -5.31
N ASP A 58 -4.39 -14.07 -5.19
CA ASP A 58 -4.57 -15.27 -6.02
C ASP A 58 -5.62 -16.25 -5.46
N ASN A 59 -6.39 -15.83 -4.45
CA ASN A 59 -7.40 -16.63 -3.74
C ASN A 59 -6.84 -17.86 -3.01
N LYS A 60 -5.55 -17.87 -2.67
CA LYS A 60 -4.95 -18.92 -1.83
C LYS A 60 -4.68 -18.41 -0.42
N TRP A 61 -4.73 -19.33 0.53
CA TRP A 61 -4.33 -19.08 1.91
C TRP A 61 -2.82 -19.21 2.05
N TYR A 62 -2.20 -18.23 2.71
CA TYR A 62 -0.78 -18.22 3.04
C TYR A 62 -0.58 -17.94 4.53
N PRO A 63 0.50 -18.45 5.14
CA PRO A 63 0.81 -18.11 6.52
C PRO A 63 1.09 -16.61 6.67
N ILE A 64 0.69 -16.04 7.81
CA ILE A 64 0.77 -14.59 8.06
C ILE A 64 2.21 -14.05 8.02
N ASP A 65 3.24 -14.89 8.09
CA ASP A 65 4.65 -14.50 8.00
C ASP A 65 5.05 -14.03 6.60
N GLN A 66 4.39 -14.53 5.55
CA GLN A 66 4.62 -14.23 4.13
C GLN A 66 3.84 -13.01 3.62
N VAL A 67 3.29 -12.22 4.53
CA VAL A 67 2.44 -11.08 4.17
C VAL A 67 3.23 -9.78 4.00
N GLU A 68 2.84 -9.01 2.99
CA GLU A 68 3.09 -7.57 2.90
C GLU A 68 1.76 -6.80 2.82
N MET A 69 1.80 -5.53 3.21
CA MET A 69 0.68 -4.64 2.96
C MET A 69 0.69 -4.19 1.50
N ALA A 70 -0.33 -4.60 0.76
CA ALA A 70 -0.57 -4.16 -0.61
C ALA A 70 -1.56 -3.00 -0.59
N ARG A 71 -1.35 -1.99 -1.44
CA ARG A 71 -2.34 -0.92 -1.64
C ARG A 71 -3.38 -1.33 -2.67
N LEU A 72 -4.64 -0.98 -2.37
CA LEU A 72 -5.76 -1.14 -3.30
C LEU A 72 -5.71 -0.14 -4.45
N THR A 73 -5.21 1.07 -4.18
CA THR A 73 -5.04 2.11 -5.20
C THR A 73 -3.56 2.28 -5.50
N GLY A 74 -3.22 2.35 -6.78
CA GLY A 74 -1.87 2.69 -7.24
C GLY A 74 -1.38 3.95 -6.53
N ALA A 75 -0.34 3.80 -5.70
CA ALA A 75 0.25 4.89 -4.94
C ALA A 75 0.70 6.03 -5.85
N VAL A 76 1.27 5.64 -6.99
CA VAL A 76 1.79 6.55 -7.99
C VAL A 76 0.65 7.25 -8.73
N SER A 77 -0.38 6.51 -9.15
CA SER A 77 -1.56 7.11 -9.81
C SER A 77 -2.24 8.16 -8.92
N TRP A 78 -2.49 7.84 -7.65
CA TRP A 78 -3.09 8.80 -6.70
C TRP A 78 -2.19 10.02 -6.46
N TRP A 79 -0.88 9.80 -6.35
CA TRP A 79 0.06 10.91 -6.23
C TRP A 79 0.02 11.82 -7.46
N LYS A 80 0.02 11.26 -8.67
CA LYS A 80 -0.07 12.00 -9.94
C LYS A 80 -1.36 12.83 -10.05
N SER A 81 -2.50 12.24 -9.71
CA SER A 81 -3.81 12.88 -9.87
C SER A 81 -4.15 13.85 -8.74
N THR A 82 -3.67 13.60 -7.53
CA THR A 82 -4.23 14.22 -6.31
C THR A 82 -3.14 14.60 -5.31
N GLY A 83 -2.35 13.63 -4.83
CA GLY A 83 -1.43 13.84 -3.71
C GLY A 83 -0.39 14.95 -3.95
N ARG A 84 0.16 15.02 -5.16
CA ARG A 84 1.21 16.00 -5.50
C ARG A 84 0.78 17.46 -5.36
N TYR A 85 -0.52 17.75 -5.38
CA TYR A 85 -1.06 19.09 -5.27
C TYR A 85 -1.25 19.54 -3.81
N TYR A 86 -1.21 18.61 -2.85
CA TYR A 86 -1.22 18.94 -1.42
C TYR A 86 0.19 19.18 -0.86
N GLY A 87 1.19 18.51 -1.44
CA GLY A 87 2.59 18.52 -1.01
C GLY A 87 2.96 17.29 -0.17
N ALA A 88 4.18 16.77 -0.33
CA ALA A 88 4.56 15.45 0.18
C ALA A 88 4.42 15.27 1.72
N LYS A 89 4.47 16.37 2.47
CA LYS A 89 4.38 16.39 3.94
C LYS A 89 3.04 16.92 4.46
N SER A 90 2.05 17.10 3.59
CA SER A 90 0.77 17.66 4.00
C SER A 90 -0.02 16.69 4.90
N PRO A 91 -0.91 17.21 5.76
CA PRO A 91 -1.84 16.39 6.53
C PRO A 91 -2.67 15.46 5.63
N GLU A 92 -3.15 15.93 4.48
CA GLU A 92 -3.97 15.15 3.55
C GLU A 92 -3.21 13.96 2.96
N VAL A 93 -1.94 14.15 2.60
CA VAL A 93 -1.07 13.05 2.16
C VAL A 93 -0.85 12.07 3.30
N ARG A 94 -0.61 12.54 4.51
CA ARG A 94 -0.42 11.68 5.68
C ARG A 94 -1.68 10.87 6.01
N GLU A 95 -2.85 11.50 6.00
CA GLU A 95 -4.15 10.86 6.23
C GLU A 95 -4.40 9.79 5.17
N TRP A 96 -4.19 10.11 3.89
CA TRP A 96 -4.35 9.14 2.82
C TRP A 96 -3.39 7.95 2.93
N MET A 97 -2.14 8.19 3.32
CA MET A 97 -1.14 7.14 3.52
C MET A 97 -1.49 6.22 4.70
N LEU A 98 -2.15 6.73 5.74
CA LEU A 98 -2.47 6.00 6.97
C LEU A 98 -3.88 5.39 6.98
N ASP A 99 -4.72 5.67 6.00
CA ASP A 99 -6.06 5.09 5.86
C ASP A 99 -5.97 3.58 5.60
N PHE A 100 -6.30 2.79 6.63
CA PHE A 100 -6.29 1.32 6.56
C PHE A 100 -7.24 0.77 5.48
N ASN A 101 -8.27 1.53 5.09
CA ASN A 101 -9.18 1.13 4.02
C ASN A 101 -8.52 1.08 2.64
N LYS A 102 -7.33 1.66 2.49
CA LYS A 102 -6.55 1.65 1.24
C LYS A 102 -5.61 0.46 1.11
N TYR A 103 -5.59 -0.43 2.10
CA TYR A 103 -4.68 -1.58 2.12
C TYR A 103 -5.43 -2.90 2.24
N VAL A 104 -4.75 -3.94 1.78
CA VAL A 104 -5.03 -5.36 2.02
C VAL A 104 -3.74 -6.08 2.35
N LEU A 105 -3.87 -7.27 2.91
CA LEU A 105 -2.77 -8.22 3.03
C LEU A 105 -2.62 -8.97 1.70
N ASP A 106 -1.40 -9.04 1.18
CA ASP A 106 -1.09 -9.88 0.03
C ASP A 106 0.24 -10.61 0.23
N HIS A 107 0.42 -11.71 -0.51
CA HIS A 107 1.68 -12.44 -0.49
C HIS A 107 2.79 -11.57 -1.09
N TYR A 108 3.93 -11.44 -0.40
CA TYR A 108 5.01 -10.51 -0.78
C TYR A 108 5.45 -10.64 -2.24
N ARG A 109 5.50 -11.86 -2.80
CA ARG A 109 5.86 -12.06 -4.22
C ARG A 109 4.80 -11.53 -5.18
N LEU A 110 3.52 -11.71 -4.85
CA LEU A 110 2.40 -11.25 -5.68
C LEU A 110 2.34 -9.72 -5.65
N ASN A 111 2.40 -9.13 -4.45
CA ASN A 111 2.42 -7.69 -4.25
C ASN A 111 3.55 -7.01 -5.05
N ARG A 112 4.79 -7.50 -4.90
CA ARG A 112 5.95 -6.96 -5.62
C ARG A 112 5.85 -7.15 -7.13
N SER A 113 5.36 -8.31 -7.59
CA SER A 113 5.13 -8.58 -9.01
C SER A 113 4.07 -7.66 -9.60
N ALA A 114 2.98 -7.43 -8.88
CA ALA A 114 1.92 -6.50 -9.29
C ALA A 114 2.47 -5.07 -9.43
N GLY A 115 3.23 -4.60 -8.44
CA GLY A 115 3.91 -3.31 -8.51
C GLY A 115 4.87 -3.18 -9.69
N ALA A 116 5.69 -4.21 -9.95
CA ALA A 116 6.65 -4.21 -11.06
C ALA A 116 5.99 -4.20 -12.46
N LYS A 117 4.72 -4.63 -12.56
CA LYS A 117 3.94 -4.57 -13.80
C LYS A 117 3.31 -3.20 -14.04
N LEU A 118 3.24 -2.35 -13.02
CA LEU A 118 2.76 -0.99 -13.17
C LEU A 118 3.88 -0.15 -13.81
N ASP A 119 3.68 0.28 -15.05
CA ASP A 119 4.57 1.23 -15.73
C ASP A 119 4.30 2.66 -15.22
N GLU A 120 4.48 2.87 -13.92
CA GLU A 120 4.18 4.12 -13.25
C GLU A 120 5.37 4.65 -12.44
N THR A 121 5.66 5.93 -12.64
CA THR A 121 6.72 6.67 -11.96
C THR A 121 6.17 7.88 -11.22
N TYR A 122 6.76 8.29 -10.09
CA TYR A 122 6.31 9.48 -9.39
C TYR A 122 6.67 10.76 -10.17
N LEU A 123 5.79 11.75 -10.10
CA LEU A 123 6.07 13.11 -10.55
C LEU A 123 6.50 13.98 -9.38
N SER A 124 7.27 15.04 -9.61
CA SER A 124 7.62 15.98 -8.54
C SER A 124 6.36 16.60 -7.89
N PRO A 125 6.43 16.95 -6.59
CA PRO A 125 5.40 17.74 -5.92
C PRO A 125 5.06 18.99 -6.73
N ASN A 126 3.78 19.37 -6.76
CA ASN A 126 3.29 20.53 -7.49
C ASN A 126 3.09 21.76 -6.58
N LYS A 127 3.43 21.63 -5.29
CA LYS A 127 3.23 22.64 -4.26
C LYS A 127 4.44 22.69 -3.34
#